data_AF-A0A933MY92-F1
#
_entry.id   AF-A0A933MY92-F1
#
_cell.length_a   1.000
_cell.length_b   1.000
_cell.length_c   1.000
_cell.angle_alpha   90.00
_cell.angle_beta   90.00
_cell.angle_gamma   90.00
#
_symmetry.space_group_name_H-M   'P 1'
#
loop_
_entity.id
_entity.type
_entity.pdbx_description
1 polymer ?
#
loop_
_entity_poly.entity_id
_entity_poly.type
_entity_poly.pdbx_seq_one_letter_code
_entity_poly.pdbx_strand_id
1 'polypeptide(L)'
;MRVTIDRNLCGSWAPACEECFGVFLARNYAPDRACITEVLDDGSDILSAVIHSGRFVGTLIVRPENREAVIREGWRKFSTLPDEAFDICQPHGDDLRKAARRN
;
A
#
# COMPACT_ATOMS: atom_id res chain seq x y z
N MET A 1 4.25 -4.22 -13.26
CA MET A 1 4.38 -4.85 -11.94
C MET A 1 3.09 -4.62 -11.18
N ARG A 2 2.73 -5.53 -10.26
CA ARG A 2 1.59 -5.36 -9.36
C ARG A 2 2.00 -5.56 -7.91
N VAL A 3 1.50 -4.71 -7.01
CA VAL A 3 1.66 -4.86 -5.56
C VAL A 3 0.30 -4.78 -4.87
N THR A 4 0.11 -5.61 -3.85
CA THR A 4 -1.07 -5.56 -2.97
C THR A 4 -0.61 -5.13 -1.58
N ILE A 5 -1.25 -4.09 -1.05
CA ILE A 5 -0.98 -3.53 0.28
C ILE A 5 -2.25 -3.64 1.12
N ASP A 6 -2.14 -4.26 2.28
CA ASP A 6 -3.21 -4.33 3.28
C ASP A 6 -2.86 -3.49 4.51
N ARG A 7 -3.37 -2.26 4.55
CA ARG A 7 -3.16 -1.33 5.66
C ARG A 7 -3.79 -1.81 6.96
N ASN A 8 -4.74 -2.75 6.91
CA ASN A 8 -5.37 -3.31 8.10
C ASN A 8 -4.40 -4.19 8.92
N LEU A 9 -3.27 -4.61 8.32
CA LEU A 9 -2.31 -5.49 8.99
C LEU A 9 -1.29 -4.73 9.85
N CYS A 10 -0.88 -3.52 9.47
CA CYS A 10 0.15 -2.78 10.22
C CYS A 10 -0.43 -1.83 11.27
N GLY A 11 -1.63 -1.27 11.05
CA GLY A 11 -2.26 -0.35 12.00
C GLY A 11 -1.61 1.02 12.11
N SER A 12 -0.61 1.32 11.27
CA SER A 12 0.08 2.60 11.28
C SER A 12 -0.79 3.72 10.70
N TRP A 13 -0.61 4.92 11.24
CA TRP A 13 -1.17 6.15 10.68
C TRP A 13 -0.73 6.38 9.22
N ALA A 14 -1.55 7.09 8.46
CA ALA A 14 -1.38 7.25 7.01
C ALA A 14 0.00 7.79 6.59
N PRO A 15 0.59 8.83 7.24
CA PRO A 15 1.91 9.33 6.85
C PRO A 15 3.03 8.28 6.90
N ALA A 16 3.02 7.38 7.90
CA ALA A 16 3.99 6.28 7.93
C ALA A 16 3.78 5.27 6.80
N CYS A 17 2.53 5.06 6.37
CA CYS A 17 2.23 4.22 5.21
C CYS A 17 2.74 4.86 3.91
N GLU A 18 2.70 6.20 3.81
CA GLU A 18 3.28 6.93 2.68
C GLU A 18 4.80 6.81 2.63
N GLU A 19 5.46 6.99 3.76
CA GLU A 19 6.91 6.82 3.87
C GLU A 19 7.33 5.38 3.54
N CYS A 20 6.68 4.37 4.12
CA CYS A 20 7.00 2.96 3.83
C CYS A 20 6.86 2.63 2.34
N PHE A 21 5.81 3.14 1.69
CA PHE A 21 5.62 2.92 0.25
C PHE A 21 6.66 3.69 -0.59
N GLY A 22 7.03 4.91 -0.19
CA GLY A 22 8.13 5.65 -0.81
C GLY A 22 9.46 4.91 -0.73
N VAL A 23 9.77 4.31 0.43
CA VAL A 23 10.96 3.46 0.62
C VAL A 23 10.89 2.21 -0.27
N PHE A 24 9.73 1.55 -0.35
CA PHE A 24 9.52 0.41 -1.25
C PHE A 24 9.81 0.78 -2.71
N LEU A 25 9.30 1.92 -3.18
CA LEU A 25 9.59 2.43 -4.52
C LEU A 25 11.08 2.78 -4.70
N ALA A 26 11.72 3.40 -3.71
CA ALA A 26 13.13 3.76 -3.79
C ALA A 26 14.07 2.54 -3.78
N ARG A 27 13.66 1.43 -3.14
CA ARG A 27 14.44 0.18 -3.02
C ARG A 27 14.08 -0.86 -4.07
N ASN A 28 13.68 -0.41 -5.25
CA ASN A 28 13.34 -1.27 -6.38
C ASN A 28 12.32 -2.37 -6.04
N TYR A 29 11.26 -1.99 -5.31
CA TYR A 29 10.13 -2.85 -5.01
C TYR A 29 10.43 -4.09 -4.14
N ALA A 30 11.52 -4.04 -3.36
CA ALA A 30 11.80 -5.06 -2.36
C ALA A 30 10.79 -4.96 -1.19
N PRO A 31 9.93 -5.97 -0.96
CA PRO A 31 8.96 -5.93 0.13
C PRO A 31 9.67 -6.08 1.48
N ASP A 32 9.55 -5.09 2.36
CA ASP A 32 10.16 -5.08 3.70
C ASP A 32 9.13 -4.82 4.83
N ARG A 33 7.84 -4.89 4.50
CA ARG A 33 6.72 -4.69 5.44
C ARG A 33 5.70 -5.81 5.32
N ALA A 34 5.19 -6.28 6.46
CA ALA A 34 4.16 -7.33 6.50
C ALA A 34 2.82 -6.90 5.89
N CYS A 35 2.56 -5.58 5.77
CA CYS A 35 1.38 -5.08 5.06
C CYS A 35 1.51 -5.12 3.53
N ILE A 36 2.69 -5.39 2.97
CA ILE A 36 2.87 -5.67 1.54
C ILE A 36 2.68 -7.18 1.37
N THR A 37 1.46 -7.59 1.03
CA THR A 37 1.07 -9.01 1.07
C THR A 37 1.41 -9.77 -0.21
N GLU A 38 1.59 -9.05 -1.32
CA GLU A 38 1.88 -9.64 -2.62
C GLU A 38 2.65 -8.65 -3.50
N VAL A 39 3.70 -9.13 -4.16
CA VAL A 39 4.42 -8.42 -5.21
C VAL A 39 4.54 -9.38 -6.39
N LEU A 40 3.93 -9.03 -7.52
CA LEU A 40 3.98 -9.77 -8.76
C LEU A 40 4.75 -8.94 -9.80
N ASP A 41 5.92 -9.43 -10.18
CA ASP A 41 6.67 -8.86 -11.29
C ASP A 41 6.18 -9.42 -12.62
N ASP A 42 5.77 -8.53 -13.52
CA ASP A 42 5.29 -8.83 -14.88
C ASP A 42 6.26 -8.27 -15.95
N GLY A 43 7.42 -7.73 -15.54
CA GLY A 43 8.40 -7.09 -16.42
C GLY A 43 8.03 -5.68 -16.89
N SER A 44 6.93 -5.09 -16.41
CA SER A 44 6.52 -3.73 -16.75
C SER A 44 7.10 -2.69 -15.80
N ASP A 45 7.56 -1.57 -16.35
CA ASP A 45 7.99 -0.36 -15.62
C ASP A 45 6.84 0.37 -14.91
N ILE A 46 5.60 0.02 -15.22
CA ILE A 46 4.41 0.58 -14.56
C ILE A 46 4.07 -0.31 -13.36
N LEU A 47 4.00 0.29 -12.17
CA LEU A 47 3.50 -0.39 -10.98
C LEU A 47 2.02 -0.06 -10.77
N SER A 48 1.19 -1.09 -10.69
CA SER A 48 -0.18 -0.99 -10.19
C SER A 48 -0.21 -1.45 -8.73
N ALA A 49 -0.55 -0.54 -7.82
CA ALA A 49 -0.76 -0.87 -6.41
C ALA A 49 -2.26 -0.98 -6.11
N VAL A 50 -2.66 -2.07 -5.46
CA VAL A 50 -3.99 -2.25 -4.88
C VAL A 50 -3.86 -2.07 -3.37
N ILE A 51 -4.61 -1.13 -2.81
CA ILE A 51 -4.49 -0.73 -1.41
C ILE A 51 -5.82 -1.02 -0.70
N HIS A 52 -5.80 -1.95 0.23
CA HIS A 52 -6.88 -2.23 1.17
C HIS A 52 -6.72 -1.34 2.40
N SER A 53 -7.78 -0.61 2.75
CA SER A 53 -7.80 0.26 3.92
C SER A 53 -9.18 0.28 4.55
N GLY A 54 -9.33 -0.40 5.68
CA GLY A 54 -10.61 -0.75 6.27
C GLY A 54 -11.51 -1.47 5.26
N ARG A 55 -12.69 -0.90 5.02
CA ARG A 55 -13.65 -1.39 4.02
C ARG A 55 -13.36 -0.93 2.59
N PHE A 56 -12.43 -0.01 2.41
CA PHE A 56 -12.15 0.60 1.11
C PHE A 56 -11.04 -0.14 0.40
N VAL A 57 -11.17 -0.21 -0.93
CA VAL A 57 -10.13 -0.69 -1.83
C VAL A 57 -9.91 0.40 -2.85
N GLY A 58 -8.67 0.83 -3.00
CA GLY A 58 -8.30 1.80 -4.01
C GLY A 58 -7.10 1.32 -4.81
N THR A 59 -6.88 1.99 -5.92
CA THR A 59 -5.75 1.71 -6.79
C THR A 59 -4.87 2.95 -6.93
N LEU A 60 -3.61 2.69 -7.21
CA LEU A 60 -2.60 3.69 -7.52
C LEU A 60 -1.79 3.17 -8.71
N ILE A 61 -1.60 4.02 -9.70
CA ILE A 61 -0.74 3.73 -10.85
C ILE A 61 0.52 4.59 -10.74
N VAL A 62 1.65 3.94 -10.49
CA VAL A 62 2.97 4.56 -10.49
C VAL A 62 3.62 4.30 -11.84
N ARG A 63 3.93 5.38 -12.54
CA ARG A 63 4.61 5.41 -13.83
C ARG A 63 6.00 6.03 -13.65
N PRO A 64 6.96 5.79 -14.55
CA PRO A 64 8.28 6.41 -14.46
C PRO A 64 8.24 7.93 -14.24
N GLU A 65 7.30 8.62 -14.90
CA GLU A 65 7.14 10.07 -14.84
C GLU A 65 6.61 10.61 -13.49
N ASN A 66 5.83 9.83 -12.73
CA ASN A 66 5.28 10.28 -11.45
C ASN A 66 5.94 9.61 -10.23
N ARG A 67 6.83 8.63 -10.45
CA ARG A 67 7.47 7.85 -9.38
C ARG A 67 8.13 8.73 -8.32
N GLU A 68 8.92 9.71 -8.74
CA GLU A 68 9.63 10.60 -7.82
C GLU A 68 8.67 11.45 -6.99
N ALA A 69 7.58 11.91 -7.61
CA ALA A 69 6.53 12.66 -6.92
C ALA A 69 5.79 11.78 -5.89
N VAL A 70 5.53 10.51 -6.22
CA VAL A 70 4.94 9.55 -5.29
C VAL A 70 5.88 9.28 -4.10
N ILE A 71 7.19 9.14 -4.34
CA ILE A 71 8.19 8.93 -3.28
C ILE A 71 8.26 10.13 -2.33
N ARG A 72 8.30 11.34 -2.87
CA ARG A 72 8.54 12.56 -2.08
C ARG A 72 7.29 13.14 -1.42
N GLU A 73 6.16 13.07 -2.12
CA GLU A 73 4.94 13.76 -1.72
C GLU A 73 3.87 12.83 -1.13
N GLY A 74 4.13 11.53 -1.11
CA GLY A 74 3.20 10.52 -0.63
C GLY A 74 2.21 10.06 -1.69
N TRP A 75 1.70 8.84 -1.51
CA TRP A 75 0.85 8.18 -2.51
C TRP A 75 -0.62 8.54 -2.41
N ARG A 76 -1.09 9.10 -1.27
CA ARG A 76 -2.51 9.37 -1.01
C ARG A 76 -3.15 10.17 -2.13
N LYS A 77 -2.50 11.27 -2.54
CA LYS A 77 -2.99 12.19 -3.58
C LYS A 77 -3.07 11.58 -4.99
N PHE A 78 -2.42 10.43 -5.19
CA PHE A 78 -2.39 9.72 -6.47
C PHE A 78 -3.29 8.49 -6.48
N SER A 79 -3.84 8.10 -5.33
CA SER A 79 -4.70 6.94 -5.18
C SER A 79 -6.17 7.30 -5.42
N THR A 80 -6.98 6.31 -5.75
CA THR A 80 -8.44 6.45 -5.87
C THR A 80 -9.17 6.33 -4.52
N LEU A 81 -8.44 6.25 -3.40
CA LEU A 81 -9.06 6.10 -2.08
C LEU A 81 -9.70 7.42 -1.63
N PRO A 82 -10.90 7.37 -1.03
CA PRO A 82 -11.52 8.55 -0.44
C PRO A 82 -10.85 8.92 0.90
N ASP A 83 -11.06 10.14 1.38
CA ASP A 83 -10.36 10.64 2.58
C ASP A 83 -10.63 9.81 3.84
N GLU A 84 -11.84 9.25 3.97
CA GLU A 84 -12.23 8.41 5.10
C GLU A 84 -11.46 7.08 5.15
N ALA A 85 -10.82 6.68 4.04
CA ALA A 85 -9.96 5.50 4.01
C ALA A 85 -8.65 5.71 4.80
N PHE A 86 -8.29 6.95 5.14
CA PHE A 86 -7.03 7.27 5.82
C PHE A 86 -7.18 7.43 7.33
N ASP A 87 -8.39 7.72 7.80
CA ASP A 87 -8.72 7.90 9.22
C ASP A 87 -8.81 6.57 9.98
N ILE A 88 -8.78 5.44 9.26
CA ILE A 88 -8.85 4.10 9.84
C ILE A 88 -7.48 3.75 10.43
N CYS A 89 -7.33 4.03 11.71
CA CYS A 89 -6.23 3.57 12.53
C CYS A 89 -6.76 2.48 13.46
N GLN A 90 -6.29 1.25 13.25
CA GLN A 90 -5.90 0.21 14.22
C GLN A 90 -6.05 -1.17 13.53
N PRO A 91 -5.11 -2.11 13.70
CA PRO A 91 -5.41 -3.51 13.43
C PRO A 91 -6.40 -3.94 14.50
N HIS A 92 -7.65 -4.25 14.15
CA HIS A 92 -8.54 -4.84 15.15
C HIS A 92 -8.10 -6.29 15.38
N GLY A 93 -8.26 -6.80 16.61
CA GLY A 93 -7.91 -8.20 16.93
C GLY A 93 -8.59 -9.26 16.03
N ASP A 94 -9.63 -8.88 15.28
CA ASP A 94 -10.28 -9.71 14.27
C ASP A 94 -9.55 -9.74 12.91
N ASP A 95 -8.75 -8.74 12.58
CA ASP A 95 -7.92 -8.70 11.36
C ASP A 95 -6.76 -9.71 11.45
N LEU A 96 -6.15 -9.82 12.63
CA LEU A 96 -5.16 -10.87 12.95
C LEU A 96 -5.76 -12.29 12.86
N ARG A 97 -7.03 -12.46 13.27
CA ARG A 97 -7.73 -13.75 13.21
C ARG A 97 -8.15 -14.14 11.79
N LYS A 98 -8.47 -13.18 10.91
CA LYS A 98 -8.76 -13.43 9.49
C LYS A 98 -7.51 -13.83 8.72
N ALA A 99 -6.37 -13.20 8.99
CA ALA A 99 -5.08 -13.59 8.41
C ALA A 99 -4.70 -15.04 8.77
N ALA A 100 -4.93 -15.44 10.03
CA ALA A 100 -4.67 -16.81 10.50
C ALA A 100 -5.63 -17.89 9.95
N ARG A 101 -6.79 -17.50 9.40
CA ARG A 101 -7.84 -18.42 8.89
C ARG A 101 -7.85 -18.60 7.37
N ARG A 102 -6.97 -17.91 6.63
CA ARG A 102 -6.81 -18.10 5.17
C ARG A 102 -5.82 -19.23 4.81
N ASN A 103 -5.68 -20.21 5.69
CA ASN A 103 -4.85 -21.41 5.49
C ASN A 103 -5.74 -22.60 5.15
#